data_AF-A0A9D8GVF3-F1
#
_entry.id   AF-A0A9D8GVF3-F1
#
_cell.length_a   1.000
_cell.length_b   1.000
_cell.length_c   1.000
_cell.angle_alpha   90.00
_cell.angle_beta   90.00
_cell.angle_gamma   90.00
#
_symmetry.space_group_name_H-M   'P 1'
#
loop_
_entity.id
_entity.type
_entity.pdbx_description
1 polymer ?
#
loop_
_entity_poly.entity_id
_entity_poly.type
_entity_poly.pdbx_seq_one_letter_code
_entity_poly.pdbx_strand_id
1 'polypeptide(L)'
;IAVMYLGKIVETATTDELFRNPRHPYTRALLAAVPLPDPATARERVLLEGDIPSAINPPAGCRFHTRCGFVHEACRHDEPTLVADGTGHATACPYWPEFPPAAALVGAAGPDQDRVRLTRLQAAFVASKQMEAS
;
A
#
# COMPACT_ATOMS: atom_id res chain seq x y z
N ILE A 1 -7.31 -9.36 -0.15
CA ILE A 1 -6.98 -8.50 -1.31
C ILE A 1 -5.89 -9.19 -2.12
N ALA A 2 -5.98 -9.17 -3.45
CA ALA A 2 -4.90 -9.60 -4.34
C ALA A 2 -4.43 -8.39 -5.15
N VAL A 3 -3.14 -8.09 -5.09
CA VAL A 3 -2.48 -7.03 -5.85
C VAL A 3 -1.86 -7.63 -7.10
N MET A 4 -2.11 -7.01 -8.25
CA MET A 4 -1.63 -7.49 -9.54
C MET A 4 -0.77 -6.44 -10.25
N TYR A 5 0.25 -6.90 -10.96
CA TYR A 5 1.05 -6.08 -11.86
C TYR A 5 1.27 -6.79 -13.19
N LEU A 6 0.92 -6.11 -14.29
CA LEU A 6 0.99 -6.63 -15.66
C LEU A 6 0.47 -8.08 -15.78
N GLY A 7 -0.72 -8.38 -15.22
CA GLY A 7 -1.35 -9.70 -15.32
C GLY A 7 -0.82 -10.79 -14.38
N LYS A 8 0.05 -10.46 -13.42
CA LYS A 8 0.53 -11.41 -12.40
C LYS A 8 0.12 -10.95 -11.00
N ILE A 9 -0.31 -11.90 -10.16
CA ILE A 9 -0.52 -11.62 -8.73
C ILE A 9 0.84 -11.50 -8.08
N VAL A 10 1.13 -10.34 -7.49
CA VAL A 10 2.42 -10.05 -6.86
C VAL A 10 2.34 -10.10 -5.34
N GLU A 11 1.15 -9.91 -4.77
CA GLU A 11 0.94 -9.96 -3.33
C GLU A 11 -0.52 -10.27 -2.99
N THR A 12 -0.75 -11.09 -1.96
CA THR A 12 -2.07 -11.32 -1.38
C THR A 12 -1.99 -11.20 0.14
N ALA A 13 -2.98 -10.56 0.74
CA ALA A 13 -3.11 -10.45 2.20
C ALA A 13 -4.54 -10.07 2.59
N THR A 14 -4.85 -10.08 3.89
CA THR A 14 -6.04 -9.38 4.41
C THR A 14 -5.89 -7.87 4.17
N THR A 15 -7.01 -7.14 4.22
CA THR A 15 -6.96 -5.67 4.09
C THR A 15 -6.03 -5.08 5.15
N ASP A 16 -6.24 -5.40 6.43
CA ASP A 16 -5.46 -4.79 7.50
C ASP A 16 -3.97 -5.12 7.43
N GLU A 17 -3.61 -6.33 7.01
CA GLU A 17 -2.20 -6.72 6.87
C GLU A 17 -1.55 -6.00 5.69
N LEU A 18 -2.24 -5.87 4.55
CA LEU A 18 -1.70 -5.18 3.38
C LEU A 18 -1.38 -3.71 3.66
N PHE A 19 -2.24 -3.02 4.43
CA PHE A 19 -2.06 -1.62 4.78
C PHE A 19 -1.02 -1.39 5.90
N ARG A 20 -0.78 -2.40 6.75
CA ARG A 20 0.20 -2.35 7.84
C ARG A 20 1.59 -2.79 7.40
N ASN A 21 1.67 -3.84 6.60
CA ASN A 21 2.91 -4.54 6.27
C ASN A 21 2.98 -4.92 4.77
N PRO A 22 2.90 -3.95 3.84
CA PRO A 22 3.05 -4.24 2.41
C PRO A 22 4.48 -4.70 2.10
N ARG A 23 4.62 -5.89 1.52
CA ARG A 23 5.93 -6.52 1.28
C ARG A 23 6.46 -6.24 -0.11
N HIS A 24 5.64 -6.39 -1.15
CA HIS A 24 6.11 -6.23 -2.53
C HIS A 24 6.39 -4.74 -2.81
N PRO A 25 7.54 -4.38 -3.41
CA PRO A 25 7.88 -2.98 -3.72
C PRO A 25 6.79 -2.23 -4.52
N TYR A 26 6.12 -2.92 -5.45
CA TYR A 26 4.97 -2.37 -6.16
C TYR A 26 3.80 -2.01 -5.22
N THR A 27 3.41 -2.90 -4.31
CA THR A 27 2.35 -2.64 -3.33
C THR A 27 2.73 -1.47 -2.43
N ARG A 28 3.98 -1.42 -1.96
CA ARG A 28 4.50 -0.30 -1.16
C ARG A 28 4.33 1.03 -1.89
N ALA A 29 4.66 1.08 -3.17
CA ALA A 29 4.54 2.29 -3.98
C ALA A 29 3.08 2.68 -4.24
N LEU A 30 2.20 1.72 -4.54
CA LEU A 30 0.76 1.98 -4.69
C LEU A 30 0.18 2.60 -3.42
N LEU A 31 0.54 2.04 -2.28
CA LEU A 31 0.08 2.51 -0.98
C LEU A 31 0.66 3.89 -0.66
N ALA A 32 1.96 4.13 -0.88
CA ALA A 32 2.60 5.42 -0.65
C ALA A 32 2.01 6.57 -1.49
N ALA A 33 1.38 6.26 -2.63
CA ALA A 33 0.69 7.25 -3.47
C ALA A 33 -0.70 7.65 -2.95
N VAL A 34 -1.24 6.97 -1.94
CA VAL A 34 -2.56 7.31 -1.36
C VAL A 34 -2.46 8.63 -0.60
N PRO A 35 -3.27 9.66 -0.95
CA PRO A 35 -3.24 10.95 -0.29
C PRO A 35 -3.67 10.83 1.18
N LEU A 36 -3.02 11.61 2.04
CA LEU A 36 -3.42 11.73 3.44
C LEU A 36 -4.55 12.75 3.59
N PRO A 37 -5.47 12.55 4.56
CA PRO A 37 -6.54 13.51 4.84
C PRO A 37 -6.02 14.87 5.30
N ASP A 38 -4.93 14.87 6.07
CA ASP A 38 -4.27 16.09 6.53
C ASP A 38 -3.16 16.52 5.54
N PRO A 39 -3.31 17.66 4.85
CA PRO A 39 -2.32 18.16 3.91
C PRO A 39 -1.02 18.64 4.59
N ALA A 40 -1.01 18.88 5.91
CA ALA A 40 0.20 19.25 6.65
C ALA A 40 1.10 18.05 6.96
N THR A 41 0.56 16.82 6.89
CA THR A 41 1.31 15.60 7.13
C THR A 41 2.10 15.22 5.87
N ALA A 42 3.40 15.51 5.86
CA ALA A 42 4.30 15.10 4.80
C ALA A 42 4.65 13.60 4.92
N ARG A 43 4.51 12.85 3.81
CA ARG A 43 5.03 11.48 3.68
C ARG A 43 6.24 11.45 2.77
N GLU A 44 7.12 10.49 3.05
CA GLU A 44 8.12 10.05 2.10
C GLU A 44 7.40 9.44 0.88
N ARG A 45 7.37 10.19 -0.22
CA ARG A 45 6.76 9.72 -1.47
C ARG A 45 7.75 8.78 -2.16
N VAL A 46 7.40 7.51 -2.26
CA VAL A 46 8.12 6.59 -3.16
C VAL A 46 7.66 6.90 -4.58
N LEU A 47 8.40 7.78 -5.26
CA LEU A 47 8.21 8.01 -6.69
C LEU A 47 8.74 6.79 -7.44
N LEU A 48 7.85 6.09 -8.14
CA LEU A 48 8.28 5.05 -9.07
C LEU A 48 8.89 5.72 -10.30
N GLU A 49 10.17 5.46 -10.50
CA GLU A 49 10.89 5.93 -11.68
C GLU A 49 10.61 5.02 -12.88
N GLY A 50 10.69 5.61 -14.08
CA GLY A 50 10.50 4.92 -15.35
C GLY A 50 9.04 4.70 -15.75
N ASP A 51 8.86 4.45 -17.06
CA ASP A 51 7.57 4.20 -17.68
C ASP A 51 7.04 2.79 -17.39
N ILE A 52 5.72 2.63 -17.53
CA ILE A 52 5.06 1.33 -17.40
C ILE A 52 5.39 0.48 -18.64
N PRO A 53 5.99 -0.71 -18.49
CA PRO A 53 6.28 -1.60 -19.62
C PRO A 53 5.01 -2.10 -20.33
N SER A 54 5.18 -2.57 -21.57
CA SER A 54 4.09 -3.20 -22.32
C SER A 54 3.56 -4.44 -21.60
N ALA A 55 2.23 -4.56 -21.50
CA ALA A 55 1.58 -5.77 -21.00
C ALA A 55 1.63 -6.94 -22.00
N ILE A 56 1.76 -6.64 -23.30
CA ILE A 56 1.84 -7.63 -24.39
C ILE A 56 3.25 -8.25 -24.41
N ASN A 57 4.27 -7.42 -24.24
CA ASN A 57 5.68 -7.82 -24.24
C ASN A 57 6.30 -7.43 -22.89
N PRO A 58 5.97 -8.15 -21.79
CA PRO A 58 6.52 -7.84 -20.48
C PRO A 58 8.02 -8.12 -20.45
N PRO A 59 8.78 -7.43 -19.57
CA PRO A 59 10.19 -7.73 -19.38
C PRO A 59 10.38 -9.15 -18.83
N ALA A 60 11.57 -9.72 -19.07
CA ALA A 60 11.95 -11.02 -18.54
C ALA A 60 12.08 -10.99 -17.00
N GLY A 61 12.00 -12.16 -16.37
CA GLY A 61 12.06 -12.29 -14.91
C GLY A 61 10.89 -11.61 -14.19
N CYS A 62 11.20 -10.85 -13.15
CA CYS A 62 10.21 -10.09 -12.40
C CYS A 62 9.67 -8.93 -13.23
N ARG A 63 8.38 -8.95 -13.57
CA ARG A 63 7.74 -7.90 -14.41
C ARG A 63 7.93 -6.47 -13.89
N PHE A 64 8.16 -6.31 -12.59
CA PHE A 64 8.36 -5.02 -11.92
C PHE A 64 9.82 -4.55 -11.84
N HIS A 65 10.80 -5.37 -12.27
CA HIS A 65 12.22 -5.08 -12.04
C HIS A 65 12.70 -3.75 -12.67
N THR A 66 12.05 -3.28 -13.73
CA THR A 66 12.41 -2.02 -14.41
C THR A 66 12.02 -0.76 -13.65
N ARG A 67 11.13 -0.90 -12.66
CA ARG A 67 10.61 0.20 -11.81
C ARG A 67 10.84 -0.05 -10.32
N CYS A 68 11.50 -1.17 -9.99
CA CYS A 68 11.76 -1.56 -8.61
C CYS A 68 13.00 -0.83 -8.10
N GLY A 69 12.84 0.01 -7.07
CA GLY A 69 13.97 0.65 -6.37
C GLY A 69 14.84 -0.33 -5.56
N PHE A 70 14.42 -1.59 -5.43
CA PHE A 70 15.13 -2.66 -4.72
C PHE A 70 15.49 -3.82 -5.67
N VAL A 71 15.86 -3.51 -6.90
CA VAL A 71 16.13 -4.54 -7.92
C VAL A 71 17.41 -5.32 -7.59
N HIS A 72 17.34 -6.64 -7.66
CA HIS A 72 18.50 -7.54 -7.64
C HIS A 72 18.76 -8.09 -9.05
N GLU A 73 19.97 -8.59 -9.31
CA GLU A 73 20.33 -9.11 -10.63
C GLU A 73 19.47 -10.31 -11.05
N ALA A 74 19.11 -11.19 -10.12
CA ALA A 74 18.20 -12.30 -10.37
C ALA A 74 16.81 -11.83 -10.84
N CYS A 75 16.35 -10.64 -10.42
CA CYS A 75 15.04 -10.11 -10.82
C CYS A 75 14.92 -9.88 -12.34
N ARG A 76 16.03 -9.75 -13.06
CA ARG A 76 16.05 -9.54 -14.52
C ARG A 76 15.85 -10.83 -15.32
N HIS A 77 16.04 -11.98 -14.67
CA HIS A 77 16.11 -13.28 -15.32
C HIS A 77 15.07 -14.26 -14.76
N ASP A 78 14.87 -14.24 -13.44
CA ASP A 78 14.01 -15.19 -12.74
C ASP A 78 12.64 -14.59 -12.44
N GLU A 79 11.58 -15.27 -12.86
CA GLU A 79 10.21 -14.90 -12.50
C GLU A 79 9.92 -15.37 -11.06
N PRO A 80 9.66 -14.45 -10.11
CA PRO A 80 9.40 -14.86 -8.73
C PRO A 80 8.05 -15.54 -8.60
N THR A 81 8.01 -16.64 -7.84
CA THR A 81 6.77 -17.33 -7.50
C THR A 81 6.07 -16.65 -6.34
N LEU A 82 4.73 -16.71 -6.30
CA LEU A 82 3.96 -16.23 -5.17
C LEU A 82 4.09 -17.20 -3.99
N VAL A 83 4.86 -16.82 -2.97
CA VAL A 83 5.14 -17.67 -1.80
C VAL A 83 4.29 -17.21 -0.62
N ALA A 84 3.50 -18.14 -0.05
CA ALA A 84 2.74 -17.91 1.17
C ALA A 84 3.61 -18.18 2.41
N ASP A 85 3.42 -17.40 3.47
CA ASP A 85 4.14 -17.53 4.74
C ASP A 85 3.37 -18.30 5.84
N GLY A 86 2.17 -18.78 5.52
CA GLY A 86 1.29 -19.47 6.46
C GLY A 86 0.38 -18.56 7.30
N THR A 87 0.53 -17.24 7.25
CA THR A 87 -0.33 -16.28 7.98
C THR A 87 -1.49 -15.75 7.14
N GLY A 88 -1.63 -16.25 5.91
CA GLY A 88 -2.56 -15.70 4.92
C GLY A 88 -1.98 -14.53 4.11
N HIS A 89 -0.67 -14.29 4.19
CA HIS A 89 0.07 -13.34 3.36
C HIS A 89 0.92 -14.12 2.35
N ALA A 90 0.83 -13.77 1.07
CA ALA A 90 1.74 -14.28 0.05
C ALA A 90 2.38 -13.17 -0.76
N THR A 91 3.62 -13.35 -1.19
CA THR A 91 4.38 -12.33 -1.92
C THR A 91 5.26 -12.96 -3.00
N ALA A 92 5.26 -12.36 -4.19
CA ALA A 92 6.08 -12.77 -5.32
C ALA A 92 7.36 -11.93 -5.42
N CYS A 93 8.15 -11.88 -4.35
CA CYS A 93 9.44 -11.20 -4.31
C CYS A 93 10.33 -11.87 -3.25
N PRO A 94 11.37 -12.63 -3.61
CA PRO A 94 12.17 -13.36 -2.62
C PRO A 94 12.99 -12.44 -1.69
N TYR A 95 13.28 -11.22 -2.13
CA TYR A 95 14.12 -10.25 -1.41
C TYR A 95 13.34 -9.35 -0.45
N TRP A 96 12.02 -9.49 -0.35
CA TRP A 96 11.19 -8.65 0.53
C TRP A 96 11.68 -8.56 1.98
N PRO A 97 12.24 -9.62 2.62
CA PRO A 97 12.71 -9.54 4.00
C PRO A 97 13.92 -8.61 4.21
N GLU A 98 14.65 -8.28 3.15
CA GLU A 98 15.86 -7.44 3.21
C GLU A 98 15.51 -5.94 3.17
N PHE A 99 14.30 -5.58 2.76
CA PHE A 99 13.92 -4.19 2.55
C PHE A 99 13.64 -3.49 3.89
N PRO A 100 13.91 -2.18 4.00
CA PRO A 100 13.49 -1.42 5.17
C PRO A 100 11.97 -1.49 5.31
N PRO A 101 11.41 -1.40 6.53
CA PRO A 101 9.97 -1.38 6.74
C PRO A 101 9.29 -0.35 5.82
N ALA A 102 8.14 -0.71 5.26
CA ALA A 102 7.33 0.27 4.55
C ALA A 102 6.92 1.39 5.50
N ALA A 103 6.93 2.64 5.04
CA ALA A 103 6.24 3.71 5.75
C ALA A 103 4.76 3.31 5.80
N ALA A 104 4.31 2.79 6.94
CA ALA A 104 2.99 2.23 7.08
C ALA A 104 1.94 3.30 6.73
N LEU A 105 0.96 2.94 5.88
CA LEU A 105 -0.16 3.85 5.64
C LEU A 105 -0.99 4.05 6.89
N VAL A 106 -1.02 3.00 7.71
CA VAL A 106 -1.44 3.08 9.10
C VAL A 106 -0.18 3.40 9.89
N GLY A 107 0.27 4.65 9.83
CA GLY A 107 1.05 5.21 10.93
C GLY A 107 0.27 4.88 12.20
N ALA A 108 0.94 4.43 13.26
CA ALA A 108 0.35 4.12 14.55
C ALA A 108 -0.80 5.08 14.85
N ALA A 109 -2.03 4.67 14.52
CA ALA A 109 -3.21 5.45 14.76
C ALA A 109 -3.51 5.22 16.23
N GLY A 110 -2.72 5.89 17.08
CA GLY A 110 -3.21 6.33 18.38
C GLY A 110 -4.55 7.05 18.16
N PRO A 111 -5.41 7.09 19.19
CA PRO A 111 -6.82 7.40 19.06
C PRO A 111 -7.04 8.79 18.44
N ASP A 112 -7.21 8.79 17.12
CA ASP A 112 -8.34 9.35 16.39
C ASP A 112 -8.92 10.67 16.90
N GLN A 113 -8.04 11.67 17.10
CA GLN A 113 -8.48 12.99 17.54
C GLN A 113 -9.38 13.66 16.49
N ASP A 114 -9.19 13.32 15.20
CA ASP A 114 -9.97 13.87 14.10
C ASP A 114 -11.35 13.23 13.95
N ARG A 115 -11.53 11.91 14.11
CA ARG A 115 -12.89 11.33 14.13
C ARG A 115 -13.61 11.69 15.43
N VAL A 116 -12.93 11.80 16.57
CA VAL A 116 -13.55 12.34 17.79
C VAL A 116 -14.04 13.78 17.58
N ARG A 117 -13.26 14.62 16.87
CA ARG A 117 -13.66 15.99 16.54
C ARG A 117 -14.81 16.03 15.54
N LEU A 118 -14.78 15.20 14.49
CA LEU A 118 -15.88 15.03 13.53
C LEU A 118 -17.17 14.53 14.21
N THR A 119 -17.07 13.52 15.08
CA THR A 119 -18.21 13.01 15.85
C THR A 119 -18.77 14.08 16.79
N ARG A 120 -17.93 14.89 17.45
CA ARG A 120 -18.38 16.03 18.27
C ARG A 120 -19.07 17.11 17.44
N LEU A 121 -18.52 17.45 16.27
CA LEU A 121 -19.11 18.44 15.37
C LEU A 121 -20.45 17.95 14.79
N GLN A 122 -20.53 16.67 14.41
CA GLN A 122 -21.77 16.05 13.93
C GLN A 122 -22.83 15.99 15.05
N ALA A 123 -22.44 15.64 16.28
CA ALA A 123 -23.35 15.64 17.43
C ALA A 123 -23.89 17.04 17.75
N ALA A 124 -23.04 18.09 17.66
CA ALA A 124 -23.48 19.47 17.86
C ALA A 124 -24.50 19.93 16.80
N PHE A 125 -24.36 19.46 15.55
CA PHE A 125 -25.31 19.76 14.48
C PHE A 125 -26.65 19.04 14.65
N VAL A 126 -26.64 17.80 15.15
CA VAL A 126 -27.87 17.03 15.43
C VAL A 126 -28.64 17.61 16.63
N ALA A 127 -27.94 18.03 17.68
CA ALA A 127 -28.54 18.64 18.86
C ALA A 127 -29.24 19.97 18.53
N SER A 128 -28.63 20.81 17.67
CA SER A 128 -29.21 22.09 17.25
C SER A 128 -30.53 21.91 16.49
N LYS A 129 -30.66 20.81 15.73
CA LYS A 129 -31.86 20.51 14.93
C LYS A 129 -33.07 20.02 15.76
N GLN A 130 -32.85 19.57 17.00
CA GLN A 130 -33.92 19.14 17.91
C GLN A 130 -34.51 20.30 18.72
N MET A 131 -33.82 21.43 18.81
CA MET A 131 -34.28 22.63 19.53
C MET A 131 -35.16 23.54 18.67
N GLU A 132 -35.10 23.42 17.35
CA GLU A 132 -35.93 24.18 16.39
C GLU A 132 -37.27 23.49 16.07
N ALA A 133 -37.47 22.26 16.56
CA ALA A 133 -38.65 21.43 16.30
C ALA A 133 -39.65 21.37 17.47
N SER A 134 -39.50 22.25 18.48
CA SER A 134 -40.39 22.37 19.64
C SER A 134 -40.86 23.80 19.84
#